data_AF-A0A928X1Z4-F1
#
_entry.id   AF-A0A928X1Z4-F1
#
_cell.length_a   1.000
_cell.length_b   1.000
_cell.length_c   1.000
_cell.angle_alpha   90.00
_cell.angle_beta   90.00
_cell.angle_gamma   90.00
#
_symmetry.space_group_name_H-M   'P 1'
#
loop_
_entity.id
_entity.type
_entity.pdbx_description
1 polymer ?
#
loop_
_entity_poly.entity_id
_entity_poly.type
_entity_poly.pdbx_seq_one_letter_code
_entity_poly.pdbx_strand_id
1 'polypeptide(L)'
;MTFDLQSIVSRRQAFNQITFSLIRFVEAQGLTDDLIQALYQEYPYNRQLSEFVDALRRKKASSFQYAIFAIHGGKIQPETTEVAEVLAGEKHSFYTFEGLKPGYNYPLYVPSHLFDEPHALELAGKVDTVISINGCKGEDSFIRLGGLDKVLQKNMRQQLLSAGFQVSETAPEGHRGLDPNNICNRGKSGQGVQIELSRGLRDRLPTEDDIFEQLVRALNRPLEHEFDEPLRRVDKPSSTVDVLVITSAPGEQDALFKCIDSYKESQYEASRQWECKQLDDDTYYCRYFTCESGERIKVASLDTLDQGMNQAAIYASIFIKQLKPKCVAIVGICAGDQEQVYLGDIIVAEKLFHVRRFGDNKTYNLTSSWLRKIKVYDTENDYLEWQSNLCMTRPIGYKYQSYWLLHTLLMHEKNAQENPHPANHPDRDKRCPNYRAVVNYLKSDKWVAWEESQLRLKQEGRNVIKRELALERNSIADILRQERSYPRVFIRPVGTGVDLVEEENFFRKMREEQRQHYVAAYDMEGYAVAEAAWTGNITKMIFVKSVSDFAGSKRRDGHFREYACSASATFLIHFLKHNFSAD
;
A
#
# COMPACT_ATOMS: atom_id res chain seq x y z
N MET A 1 18.18 -22.61 47.45
CA MET A 1 17.23 -23.67 47.06
C MET A 1 17.51 -24.05 45.63
N THR A 2 18.32 -25.09 45.43
CA THR A 2 18.67 -25.66 44.13
C THR A 2 17.48 -26.47 43.61
N PHE A 3 16.89 -26.03 42.49
CA PHE A 3 15.85 -26.77 41.79
C PHE A 3 16.47 -28.00 41.11
N ASP A 4 15.99 -29.18 41.50
CA ASP A 4 16.43 -30.47 41.00
C ASP A 4 15.92 -30.72 39.57
N LEU A 5 16.79 -30.46 38.59
CA LEU A 5 16.57 -30.72 37.17
C LEU A 5 16.50 -32.22 36.83
N GLN A 6 17.02 -33.11 37.68
CA GLN A 6 17.04 -34.54 37.38
C GLN A 6 15.66 -35.18 37.55
N SER A 7 14.85 -34.74 38.52
CA SER A 7 13.50 -35.29 38.72
C SER A 7 12.51 -34.95 37.59
N ILE A 8 12.74 -33.86 36.86
CA ILE A 8 11.94 -33.44 35.69
C ILE A 8 12.33 -34.24 34.44
N VAL A 9 13.63 -34.55 34.29
CA VAL A 9 14.14 -35.38 33.18
C VAL A 9 13.65 -36.83 33.32
N SER A 10 13.62 -37.39 34.53
CA SER A 10 13.13 -38.76 34.77
C SER A 10 11.64 -38.92 34.51
N ARG A 11 10.81 -37.93 34.89
CA ARG A 11 9.36 -37.94 34.60
C ARG A 11 9.05 -37.74 33.11
N ARG A 12 9.90 -37.00 32.39
CA ARG A 12 9.81 -36.84 30.91
C ARG A 12 10.17 -38.11 30.15
N GLN A 13 11.18 -38.86 30.58
CA GLN A 13 11.56 -40.13 29.92
C GLN A 13 10.48 -41.22 30.07
N ALA A 14 9.81 -41.29 31.22
CA ALA A 14 8.71 -42.23 31.44
C ALA A 14 7.46 -41.88 30.61
N PHE A 15 7.16 -40.59 30.43
CA PHE A 15 6.03 -40.13 29.61
C PHE A 15 6.24 -40.46 28.12
N ASN A 16 7.47 -40.27 27.61
CA ASN A 16 7.82 -40.51 26.22
C ASN A 16 7.76 -41.99 25.81
N GLN A 17 8.03 -42.94 26.72
CA GLN A 17 7.90 -44.37 26.42
C GLN A 17 6.44 -44.80 26.25
N ILE A 18 5.52 -44.27 27.06
CA ILE A 18 4.10 -44.61 26.99
C ILE A 18 3.47 -44.09 25.69
N THR A 19 3.79 -42.87 25.27
CA THR A 19 3.29 -42.28 24.02
C THR A 19 3.81 -43.04 22.80
N PHE A 20 5.06 -43.49 22.83
CA PHE A 20 5.68 -44.26 21.74
C PHE A 20 5.06 -45.66 21.58
N SER A 21 4.76 -46.34 22.69
CA SER A 21 4.08 -47.64 22.67
C SER A 21 2.64 -47.53 22.18
N LEU A 22 1.93 -46.45 22.53
CA LEU A 22 0.55 -46.22 22.10
C LEU A 22 0.45 -45.96 20.59
N ILE A 23 1.37 -45.15 20.04
CA ILE A 23 1.42 -44.85 18.60
C ILE A 23 1.77 -46.11 17.79
N ARG A 24 2.78 -46.88 18.22
CA ARG A 24 3.15 -48.16 17.58
C ARG A 24 2.02 -49.19 17.64
N PHE A 25 1.25 -49.20 18.73
CA PHE A 25 0.07 -50.05 18.87
C PHE A 25 -1.03 -49.62 17.90
N VAL A 26 -1.32 -48.32 17.77
CA VAL A 26 -2.33 -47.79 16.83
C VAL A 26 -1.94 -48.07 15.37
N GLU A 27 -0.67 -47.87 15.00
CA GLU A 27 -0.14 -48.18 13.66
C GLU A 27 -0.25 -49.68 13.34
N ALA A 28 0.05 -50.56 14.31
CA ALA A 28 -0.03 -52.00 14.13
C ALA A 28 -1.47 -52.54 14.01
N GLN A 29 -2.48 -51.78 14.44
CA GLN A 29 -3.89 -52.14 14.36
C GLN A 29 -4.60 -51.61 13.09
N GLY A 30 -3.88 -50.90 12.21
CA GLY A 30 -4.43 -50.44 10.92
C GLY A 30 -5.57 -49.42 11.06
N LEU A 31 -5.59 -48.64 12.15
CA LEU A 31 -6.62 -47.63 12.39
C LEU A 31 -6.44 -46.42 11.44
N THR A 32 -7.54 -45.76 11.10
CA THR A 32 -7.64 -44.74 10.05
C THR A 32 -6.80 -43.50 10.34
N ASP A 33 -6.28 -42.87 9.27
CA ASP A 33 -5.40 -41.68 9.30
C ASP A 33 -5.94 -40.54 10.19
N ASP A 34 -7.26 -40.41 10.29
CA ASP A 34 -7.94 -39.38 11.10
C ASP A 34 -7.67 -39.52 12.62
N LEU A 35 -7.56 -40.75 13.14
CA LEU A 35 -7.35 -40.99 14.58
C LEU A 35 -5.90 -40.71 14.97
N ILE A 36 -4.96 -41.04 14.08
CA ILE A 36 -3.55 -40.71 14.20
C ILE A 36 -3.36 -39.18 14.14
N GLN A 37 -4.09 -38.51 13.24
CA GLN A 37 -4.08 -37.05 13.11
C GLN A 37 -4.58 -36.33 14.37
N ALA A 38 -5.60 -36.86 15.04
CA ALA A 38 -6.11 -36.31 16.31
C ALA A 38 -5.09 -36.45 17.45
N LEU A 39 -4.43 -37.61 17.57
CA LEU A 39 -3.43 -37.86 18.61
C LEU A 39 -2.19 -36.95 18.50
N TYR A 40 -1.78 -36.58 17.28
CA TYR A 40 -0.64 -35.69 17.07
C TYR A 40 -0.97 -34.19 17.21
N GLN A 41 -2.24 -33.79 17.07
CA GLN A 41 -2.65 -32.41 17.35
C GLN A 41 -2.61 -32.06 18.84
N GLU A 42 -2.84 -33.03 19.74
CA GLU A 42 -2.81 -32.78 21.18
C GLU A 42 -1.40 -32.73 21.80
N TYR A 43 -0.37 -33.29 21.15
CA TYR A 43 0.97 -33.45 21.75
C TYR A 43 2.14 -33.02 20.83
N PRO A 44 2.37 -31.70 20.64
CA PRO A 44 3.29 -31.18 19.63
C PRO A 44 4.79 -31.13 20.02
N TYR A 45 5.22 -31.81 21.09
CA TYR A 45 6.61 -31.71 21.56
C TYR A 45 7.25 -33.08 21.83
N ASN A 46 7.77 -33.72 20.78
CA ASN A 46 8.81 -34.74 20.90
C ASN A 46 10.01 -34.36 20.03
N ARG A 47 10.85 -33.49 20.59
CA ARG A 47 12.20 -33.18 20.10
C ARG A 47 13.10 -34.38 20.43
N GLN A 48 13.86 -34.84 19.43
CA GLN A 48 14.73 -36.01 19.38
C GLN A 48 14.06 -37.31 18.92
N LEU A 49 13.79 -37.39 17.62
CA LEU A 49 14.00 -38.63 16.89
C LEU A 49 15.40 -38.52 16.26
N SER A 50 16.34 -39.12 16.99
CA SER A 50 17.65 -39.52 16.50
C SER A 50 17.51 -40.15 15.12
N GLU A 51 18.29 -39.62 14.18
CA GLU A 51 18.44 -40.11 12.82
C GLU A 51 17.20 -39.89 11.95
N PHE A 52 17.21 -38.73 11.27
CA PHE A 52 16.53 -38.47 10.01
C PHE A 52 17.00 -39.49 8.93
N VAL A 53 16.71 -40.77 9.11
CA VAL A 53 17.09 -41.85 8.19
C VAL A 53 16.39 -41.69 6.83
N ASP A 54 15.27 -40.95 6.80
CA ASP A 54 14.42 -40.77 5.61
C ASP A 54 14.31 -39.31 5.16
N ALA A 55 15.26 -38.45 5.54
CA ALA A 55 15.29 -37.07 5.03
C ALA A 55 16.58 -36.75 4.30
N LEU A 56 16.46 -36.29 3.06
CA LEU A 56 17.60 -35.86 2.25
C LEU A 56 17.80 -34.35 2.43
N ARG A 57 19.06 -33.96 2.59
CA ARG A 57 19.47 -32.56 2.63
C ARG A 57 20.31 -32.29 1.41
N ARG A 58 19.89 -31.33 0.59
CA ARG A 58 20.67 -30.89 -0.57
C ARG A 58 20.99 -29.42 -0.40
N LYS A 59 22.26 -29.09 -0.60
CA LYS A 59 22.80 -27.74 -0.53
C LYS A 59 23.69 -27.49 -1.73
N LYS A 60 23.47 -26.36 -2.41
CA LYS A 60 24.38 -25.82 -3.41
C LYS A 60 24.64 -24.38 -3.04
N ALA A 61 25.90 -24.01 -2.81
CA ALA A 61 26.29 -22.62 -2.58
C ALA A 61 26.88 -22.07 -3.87
N SER A 62 26.25 -21.05 -4.44
CA SER A 62 26.63 -20.46 -5.74
C SER A 62 26.60 -18.94 -5.75
N SER A 63 25.78 -18.30 -4.90
CA SER A 63 25.71 -16.84 -4.73
C SER A 63 25.56 -16.43 -3.27
N PHE A 64 26.05 -15.24 -2.95
CA PHE A 64 25.88 -14.58 -1.65
C PHE A 64 24.65 -13.67 -1.59
N GLN A 65 23.91 -13.48 -2.68
CA GLN A 65 22.76 -12.57 -2.74
C GLN A 65 21.47 -13.27 -2.32
N TYR A 66 21.12 -14.36 -3.01
CA TYR A 66 19.88 -15.10 -2.76
C TYR A 66 20.16 -16.56 -2.40
N ALA A 67 19.34 -17.09 -1.49
CA ALA A 67 19.15 -18.54 -1.36
C ALA A 67 17.68 -18.93 -1.46
N ILE A 68 17.40 -19.96 -2.26
CA ILE A 68 16.07 -20.53 -2.45
C ILE A 68 15.93 -21.77 -1.57
N PHE A 69 14.94 -21.73 -0.67
CA PHE A 69 14.75 -22.72 0.38
C PHE A 69 13.43 -23.48 0.18
N ALA A 70 13.46 -24.81 0.29
CA ALA A 70 12.29 -25.66 0.48
C ALA A 70 12.44 -26.48 1.78
N ILE A 71 12.06 -25.90 2.92
CA ILE A 71 12.24 -26.57 4.23
C ILE A 71 11.24 -27.69 4.50
N HIS A 72 10.23 -27.82 3.63
CA HIS A 72 9.23 -28.90 3.63
C HIS A 72 9.23 -29.63 2.28
N GLY A 73 10.43 -29.87 1.75
CA GLY A 73 10.65 -30.50 0.46
C GLY A 73 10.20 -31.97 0.36
N GLY A 74 10.30 -32.51 -0.85
CA GLY A 74 9.96 -33.89 -1.16
C GLY A 74 8.49 -34.17 -0.84
N LYS A 75 8.20 -35.27 -0.15
CA LYS A 75 6.82 -35.69 0.15
C LYS A 75 6.19 -34.99 1.35
N ILE A 76 6.88 -34.04 2.02
CA ILE A 76 6.28 -33.23 3.09
C ILE A 76 5.27 -32.24 2.47
N GLN A 77 5.72 -31.42 1.54
CA GLN A 77 4.91 -30.58 0.67
C GLN A 77 5.37 -30.81 -0.79
N PRO A 78 4.74 -31.75 -1.52
CA PRO A 78 5.15 -32.14 -2.88
C PRO A 78 5.34 -30.96 -3.83
N GLU A 79 6.31 -31.05 -4.73
CA GLU A 79 6.70 -30.06 -5.76
C GLU A 79 7.41 -28.79 -5.25
N THR A 80 7.59 -28.63 -3.94
CA THR A 80 8.32 -27.45 -3.42
C THR A 80 9.83 -27.56 -3.65
N THR A 81 10.39 -28.78 -3.60
CA THR A 81 11.81 -29.05 -3.87
C THR A 81 12.15 -28.73 -5.31
N GLU A 82 11.36 -29.24 -6.24
CA GLU A 82 11.58 -29.14 -7.68
C GLU A 82 11.49 -27.67 -8.13
N VAL A 83 10.47 -26.94 -7.66
CA VAL A 83 10.36 -25.49 -7.90
C VAL A 83 11.56 -24.74 -7.32
N ALA A 84 11.94 -25.03 -6.07
CA ALA A 84 13.06 -24.34 -5.42
C ALA A 84 14.41 -24.63 -6.09
N GLU A 85 14.63 -25.86 -6.56
CA GLU A 85 15.86 -26.27 -7.21
C GLU A 85 16.00 -25.65 -8.61
N VAL A 86 14.94 -25.67 -9.41
CA VAL A 86 14.96 -25.05 -10.75
C VAL A 86 15.04 -23.53 -10.65
N LEU A 87 14.33 -22.91 -9.70
CA LEU A 87 14.43 -21.47 -9.43
C LEU A 87 15.84 -21.07 -8.97
N ALA A 88 16.52 -21.91 -8.18
CA ALA A 88 17.89 -21.63 -7.77
C ALA A 88 18.88 -21.75 -8.95
N GLY A 89 18.71 -22.78 -9.77
CA GLY A 89 19.54 -23.03 -10.95
C GLY A 89 21.04 -23.06 -10.64
N GLU A 90 21.82 -22.32 -11.43
CA GLU A 90 23.26 -22.11 -11.19
C GLU A 90 23.54 -20.80 -10.45
N LYS A 91 22.58 -19.87 -10.43
CA LYS A 91 22.78 -18.48 -10.00
C LYS A 91 22.57 -18.28 -8.51
N HIS A 92 21.67 -19.02 -7.88
CA HIS A 92 21.31 -18.79 -6.47
C HIS A 92 21.63 -20.00 -5.62
N SER A 93 21.96 -19.74 -4.36
CA SER A 93 22.19 -20.83 -3.42
C SER A 93 20.88 -21.60 -3.19
N PHE A 94 20.97 -22.90 -2.95
CA PHE A 94 19.82 -23.78 -2.78
C PHE A 94 19.90 -24.55 -1.48
N TYR A 95 18.77 -24.69 -0.80
CA TYR A 95 18.59 -25.61 0.31
C TYR A 95 17.22 -26.29 0.23
N THR A 96 17.20 -27.60 0.47
CA THR A 96 15.94 -28.32 0.73
C THR A 96 16.11 -29.32 1.86
N PHE A 97 15.02 -29.50 2.61
CA PHE A 97 14.86 -30.55 3.60
C PHE A 97 13.70 -31.45 3.15
N GLU A 98 14.01 -32.64 2.64
CA GLU A 98 13.05 -33.49 1.95
C GLU A 98 12.54 -34.64 2.82
N GLY A 99 11.23 -34.90 2.81
CA GLY A 99 10.70 -36.16 3.32
C GLY A 99 10.67 -37.23 2.24
N LEU A 100 11.32 -38.38 2.47
CA LEU A 100 11.43 -39.46 1.49
C LEU A 100 10.53 -40.66 1.77
N LYS A 101 9.77 -40.66 2.88
CA LYS A 101 8.98 -41.83 3.26
C LYS A 101 7.96 -42.16 2.15
N PRO A 102 7.76 -43.43 1.79
CA PRO A 102 6.74 -43.81 0.82
C PRO A 102 5.32 -43.37 1.23
N GLY A 103 5.03 -43.34 2.53
CA GLY A 103 3.73 -42.96 3.11
C GLY A 103 3.70 -41.54 3.72
N TYR A 104 3.18 -41.43 4.94
CA TYR A 104 2.91 -40.15 5.60
C TYR A 104 4.20 -39.43 6.06
N ASN A 105 4.46 -38.25 5.51
CA ASN A 105 5.68 -37.45 5.78
C ASN A 105 5.42 -36.22 6.68
N TYR A 106 4.16 -35.92 7.05
CA TYR A 106 3.84 -34.78 7.91
C TYR A 106 4.57 -34.73 9.27
N PRO A 107 4.97 -35.85 9.91
CA PRO A 107 5.78 -35.77 11.12
C PRO A 107 7.14 -35.09 10.94
N LEU A 108 7.59 -34.90 9.70
CA LEU A 108 8.79 -34.13 9.35
C LEU A 108 8.52 -32.63 9.18
N TYR A 109 7.27 -32.19 9.22
CA TYR A 109 6.89 -30.79 9.12
C TYR A 109 7.28 -30.04 10.39
N VAL A 110 8.16 -29.05 10.25
CA VAL A 110 8.55 -28.13 11.32
C VAL A 110 8.15 -26.71 10.92
N PRO A 111 7.30 -25.99 11.69
CA PRO A 111 6.91 -24.63 11.35
C PRO A 111 8.12 -23.72 11.09
N SER A 112 8.03 -22.85 10.08
CA SER A 112 9.19 -22.09 9.57
C SER A 112 9.89 -21.20 10.60
N HIS A 113 9.18 -20.73 11.63
CA HIS A 113 9.74 -19.94 12.74
C HIS A 113 10.44 -20.78 13.82
N LEU A 114 10.27 -22.09 13.77
CA LEU A 114 10.94 -23.07 14.64
C LEU A 114 11.98 -23.91 13.88
N PHE A 115 12.15 -23.68 12.58
CA PHE A 115 13.10 -24.42 11.76
C PHE A 115 14.53 -23.94 12.02
N ASP A 116 15.30 -24.75 12.75
CA ASP A 116 16.64 -24.42 13.24
C ASP A 116 17.72 -25.41 12.81
N GLU A 117 17.50 -26.12 11.69
CA GLU A 117 18.48 -27.06 11.15
C GLU A 117 19.82 -26.35 10.86
N PRO A 118 20.95 -26.83 11.41
CA PRO A 118 22.21 -26.09 11.38
C PRO A 118 22.71 -25.69 9.98
N HIS A 119 22.54 -26.54 8.95
CA HIS A 119 23.01 -26.22 7.59
C HIS A 119 22.13 -25.18 6.90
N ALA A 120 20.82 -25.19 7.15
CA ALA A 120 19.90 -24.15 6.72
C ALA A 120 20.28 -22.80 7.34
N LEU A 121 20.51 -22.76 8.66
CA LEU A 121 20.91 -21.53 9.35
C LEU A 121 22.27 -21.02 8.89
N GLU A 122 23.23 -21.92 8.69
CA GLU A 122 24.55 -21.58 8.19
C GLU A 122 24.48 -20.98 6.77
N LEU A 123 23.64 -21.53 5.88
CA LEU A 123 23.47 -20.98 4.54
C LEU A 123 22.69 -19.66 4.56
N ALA A 124 21.61 -19.57 5.33
CA ALA A 124 20.82 -18.35 5.49
C ALA A 124 21.71 -17.20 5.97
N GLY A 125 22.56 -17.42 6.98
CA GLY A 125 23.50 -16.41 7.48
C GLY A 125 24.61 -16.00 6.50
N LYS A 126 24.79 -16.71 5.38
CA LYS A 126 25.78 -16.39 4.34
C LYS A 126 25.21 -15.57 3.19
N VAL A 127 23.89 -15.58 3.00
CA VAL A 127 23.22 -14.86 1.91
C VAL A 127 22.51 -13.60 2.40
N ASP A 128 22.26 -12.65 1.50
CA ASP A 128 21.56 -11.42 1.84
C ASP A 128 20.07 -11.70 2.10
N THR A 129 19.39 -12.36 1.16
CA THR A 129 17.95 -12.62 1.21
C THR A 129 17.63 -14.10 1.00
N VAL A 130 16.73 -14.66 1.83
CA VAL A 130 16.21 -16.03 1.68
C VAL A 130 14.78 -15.99 1.12
N ILE A 131 14.54 -16.80 0.09
CA ILE A 131 13.24 -16.99 -0.55
C ILE A 131 12.79 -18.42 -0.27
N SER A 132 11.71 -18.58 0.49
CA SER A 132 11.21 -19.90 0.90
C SER A 132 9.99 -20.33 0.09
N ILE A 133 10.09 -21.45 -0.60
CA ILE A 133 8.99 -22.13 -1.31
C ILE A 133 8.32 -23.12 -0.36
N ASN A 134 7.02 -22.94 -0.16
CA ASN A 134 6.19 -23.76 0.72
C ASN A 134 4.89 -24.17 -0.02
N GLY A 135 4.25 -25.22 0.47
CA GLY A 135 2.96 -25.70 0.01
C GLY A 135 1.86 -25.45 1.04
N CYS A 136 0.72 -24.95 0.59
CA CYS A 136 -0.47 -24.80 1.41
C CYS A 136 -1.63 -25.68 0.90
N LYS A 137 -2.66 -25.83 1.74
CA LYS A 137 -3.91 -26.53 1.38
C LYS A 137 -4.76 -25.66 0.45
N GLY A 138 -5.59 -26.29 -0.38
CA GLY A 138 -6.54 -25.64 -1.27
C GLY A 138 -6.57 -26.34 -2.63
N GLU A 139 -7.77 -26.70 -3.10
CA GLU A 139 -7.98 -27.40 -4.38
C GLU A 139 -7.91 -26.44 -5.58
N ASP A 140 -8.16 -25.15 -5.38
CA ASP A 140 -7.97 -24.12 -6.39
C ASP A 140 -6.49 -23.82 -6.64
N SER A 141 -6.16 -23.42 -7.88
CA SER A 141 -4.81 -23.05 -8.29
C SER A 141 -4.48 -21.59 -7.94
N PHE A 142 -3.88 -21.36 -6.78
CA PHE A 142 -3.41 -20.04 -6.33
C PHE A 142 -2.01 -20.04 -5.70
N ILE A 143 -1.44 -18.84 -5.59
CA ILE A 143 -0.17 -18.52 -4.93
C ILE A 143 -0.41 -17.46 -3.85
N ARG A 144 0.29 -17.55 -2.72
CA ARG A 144 0.35 -16.48 -1.71
C ARG A 144 1.79 -16.05 -1.48
N LEU A 145 1.98 -14.75 -1.29
CA LEU A 145 3.28 -14.15 -0.98
C LEU A 145 3.23 -13.57 0.44
N GLY A 146 4.32 -13.78 1.16
CA GLY A 146 4.56 -13.30 2.52
C GLY A 146 6.05 -13.05 2.73
N GLY A 147 6.46 -12.84 3.98
CA GLY A 147 7.82 -12.42 4.32
C GLY A 147 7.91 -10.93 4.64
N LEU A 148 9.10 -10.49 5.07
CA LEU A 148 9.37 -9.10 5.41
C LEU A 148 9.90 -8.27 4.23
N ASP A 149 10.41 -8.88 3.16
CA ASP A 149 10.86 -8.15 1.97
C ASP A 149 9.67 -7.77 1.07
N LYS A 150 9.08 -6.60 1.36
CA LYS A 150 7.88 -6.13 0.67
C LYS A 150 8.12 -5.70 -0.77
N VAL A 151 9.34 -5.25 -1.08
CA VAL A 151 9.71 -4.83 -2.44
C VAL A 151 9.80 -6.05 -3.34
N LEU A 152 10.55 -7.08 -2.94
CA LEU A 152 10.69 -8.29 -3.71
C LEU A 152 9.35 -9.05 -3.83
N GLN A 153 8.53 -9.07 -2.77
CA GLN A 153 7.16 -9.59 -2.82
C GLN A 153 6.31 -8.87 -3.88
N LYS A 154 6.37 -7.54 -3.95
CA LYS A 154 5.61 -6.75 -4.92
C LYS A 154 6.03 -7.07 -6.36
N ASN A 155 7.34 -7.15 -6.61
CA ASN A 155 7.89 -7.46 -7.92
C ASN A 155 7.51 -8.89 -8.37
N MET A 156 7.64 -9.88 -7.47
CA MET A 156 7.18 -11.25 -7.73
C MET A 156 5.68 -11.32 -7.99
N ARG A 157 4.86 -10.60 -7.21
CA ARG A 157 3.40 -10.54 -7.41
C ARG A 157 3.06 -10.07 -8.81
N GLN A 158 3.70 -9.01 -9.27
CA GLN A 158 3.45 -8.44 -10.60
C GLN A 158 3.78 -9.45 -11.70
N GLN A 159 4.95 -10.09 -11.64
CA GLN A 159 5.35 -11.09 -12.65
C GLN A 159 4.41 -12.30 -12.66
N LEU A 160 3.98 -12.77 -11.49
CA LEU A 160 3.04 -13.89 -11.37
C LEU A 160 1.66 -13.54 -11.96
N LEU A 161 1.12 -12.35 -11.66
CA LEU A 161 -0.15 -11.90 -12.23
C LEU A 161 -0.06 -11.72 -13.76
N SER A 162 1.04 -11.16 -14.27
CA SER A 162 1.28 -11.03 -15.71
C SER A 162 1.44 -12.38 -16.41
N ALA A 163 1.92 -13.40 -15.71
CA ALA A 163 1.99 -14.78 -16.20
C ALA A 163 0.65 -15.54 -16.05
N GLY A 164 -0.42 -14.89 -15.58
CA GLY A 164 -1.76 -15.48 -15.49
C GLY A 164 -2.03 -16.28 -14.20
N PHE A 165 -1.14 -16.24 -13.22
CA PHE A 165 -1.37 -16.92 -11.94
C PHE A 165 -2.30 -16.10 -11.03
N GLN A 166 -3.17 -16.80 -10.30
CA GLN A 166 -3.97 -16.18 -9.25
C GLN A 166 -3.12 -15.98 -7.99
N VAL A 167 -2.87 -14.72 -7.60
CA VAL A 167 -2.13 -14.39 -6.37
C VAL A 167 -3.08 -13.82 -5.31
N SER A 168 -3.34 -14.60 -4.26
CA SER A 168 -4.25 -14.21 -3.18
C SER A 168 -3.68 -13.05 -2.35
N GLU A 169 -4.55 -12.10 -1.97
CA GLU A 169 -4.18 -10.87 -1.26
C GLU A 169 -4.00 -11.06 0.25
N THR A 170 -4.45 -12.19 0.80
CA THR A 170 -4.39 -12.44 2.24
C THR A 170 -3.89 -13.86 2.52
N ALA A 171 -2.75 -13.95 3.22
CA ALA A 171 -2.34 -15.19 3.85
C ALA A 171 -3.01 -15.30 5.24
N PRO A 172 -3.65 -16.44 5.56
CA PRO A 172 -4.15 -16.71 6.90
C PRO A 172 -3.06 -16.53 7.96
N GLU A 173 -3.47 -16.29 9.20
CA GLU A 173 -2.54 -16.25 10.33
C GLU A 173 -1.68 -17.53 10.36
N GLY A 174 -0.36 -17.38 10.47
CA GLY A 174 0.62 -18.47 10.33
C GLY A 174 1.28 -18.61 8.95
N HIS A 175 0.68 -18.12 7.87
CA HIS A 175 1.24 -18.23 6.50
C HIS A 175 1.82 -16.91 5.95
N ARG A 176 1.88 -15.87 6.78
CA ARG A 176 2.30 -14.52 6.34
C ARG A 176 3.81 -14.32 6.30
N GLY A 177 4.58 -15.20 6.94
CA GLY A 177 6.05 -15.10 7.01
C GLY A 177 6.58 -13.85 7.73
N LEU A 178 5.82 -13.23 8.65
CA LEU A 178 6.20 -11.95 9.29
C LEU A 178 7.05 -12.10 10.55
N ASP A 179 7.14 -13.31 11.12
CA ASP A 179 7.97 -13.56 12.30
C ASP A 179 9.46 -13.42 11.93
N PRO A 180 10.26 -12.61 12.64
CA PRO A 180 11.71 -12.50 12.42
C PRO A 180 12.46 -13.84 12.54
N ASN A 181 11.93 -14.80 13.31
CA ASN A 181 12.50 -16.14 13.43
C ASN A 181 12.11 -17.07 12.28
N ASN A 182 11.17 -16.66 11.42
CA ASN A 182 10.86 -17.43 10.20
C ASN A 182 12.11 -17.55 9.35
N ILE A 183 12.45 -18.77 8.93
CA ILE A 183 13.67 -19.06 8.16
C ILE A 183 13.90 -18.14 6.95
N CYS A 184 12.84 -17.66 6.28
CA CYS A 184 13.02 -16.71 5.17
C CYS A 184 13.61 -15.36 5.63
N ASN A 185 13.32 -14.91 6.84
CA ASN A 185 13.82 -13.66 7.40
C ASN A 185 15.17 -13.80 8.10
N ARG A 186 15.83 -14.96 8.01
CA ARG A 186 17.12 -15.23 8.66
C ARG A 186 18.33 -15.03 7.74
N GLY A 187 18.13 -14.44 6.57
CA GLY A 187 19.20 -13.85 5.74
C GLY A 187 19.82 -12.62 6.40
N LYS A 188 20.95 -12.10 5.87
CA LYS A 188 21.62 -10.92 6.46
C LYS A 188 20.76 -9.66 6.44
N SER A 189 19.87 -9.52 5.45
CA SER A 189 18.97 -8.37 5.36
C SER A 189 17.92 -8.36 6.48
N GLY A 190 17.65 -9.52 7.10
CA GLY A 190 16.53 -9.70 8.03
C GLY A 190 15.16 -9.67 7.36
N GLN A 191 15.12 -9.55 6.03
CA GLN A 191 13.89 -9.43 5.25
C GLN A 191 13.88 -10.44 4.10
N GLY A 192 13.05 -11.48 4.24
CA GLY A 192 12.91 -12.53 3.24
C GLY A 192 11.56 -12.54 2.54
N VAL A 193 11.41 -13.49 1.63
CA VAL A 193 10.13 -13.78 0.95
C VAL A 193 9.69 -15.21 1.27
N GLN A 194 8.41 -15.37 1.60
CA GLN A 194 7.75 -16.67 1.70
C GLN A 194 6.73 -16.79 0.56
N ILE A 195 6.80 -17.90 -0.16
CA ILE A 195 5.92 -18.24 -1.27
C ILE A 195 5.17 -19.51 -0.90
N GLU A 196 3.84 -19.46 -0.93
CA GLU A 196 2.97 -20.58 -0.60
C GLU A 196 2.17 -20.98 -1.85
N LEU A 197 2.41 -22.20 -2.32
CA LEU A 197 1.77 -22.78 -3.50
C LEU A 197 0.63 -23.70 -3.04
N SER A 198 -0.59 -23.42 -3.50
CA SER A 198 -1.76 -24.27 -3.24
C SER A 198 -1.57 -25.72 -3.67
N ARG A 199 -2.33 -26.65 -3.09
CA ARG A 199 -2.32 -28.06 -3.51
C ARG A 199 -2.79 -28.20 -4.96
N GLY A 200 -3.84 -27.49 -5.33
CA GLY A 200 -4.36 -27.45 -6.70
C GLY A 200 -3.36 -26.98 -7.74
N LEU A 201 -2.51 -25.98 -7.43
CA LEU A 201 -1.43 -25.58 -8.32
C LEU A 201 -0.33 -26.65 -8.38
N ARG A 202 0.13 -27.15 -7.21
CA ARG A 202 1.25 -28.10 -7.14
C ARG A 202 0.93 -29.43 -7.83
N ASP A 203 -0.31 -29.93 -7.74
CA ASP A 203 -0.69 -31.19 -8.39
C ASP A 203 -0.63 -31.13 -9.93
N ARG A 204 -0.63 -29.93 -10.52
CA ARG A 204 -0.53 -29.71 -11.98
C ARG A 204 0.91 -29.65 -12.47
N LEU A 205 1.83 -29.20 -11.62
CA LEU A 205 3.23 -28.93 -11.99
C LEU A 205 3.96 -30.13 -12.61
N PRO A 206 3.78 -31.39 -12.15
CA PRO A 206 4.46 -32.54 -12.76
C PRO A 206 3.96 -32.93 -14.15
N THR A 207 2.77 -32.48 -14.54
CA THR A 207 2.09 -32.92 -15.77
C THR A 207 1.87 -31.79 -16.77
N GLU A 208 1.95 -30.53 -16.34
CA GLU A 208 1.75 -29.34 -17.14
C GLU A 208 3.04 -28.51 -17.21
N ASP A 209 4.00 -28.95 -18.04
CA ASP A 209 5.33 -28.33 -18.18
C ASP A 209 5.26 -26.81 -18.44
N ASP A 210 4.33 -26.36 -19.29
CA ASP A 210 4.12 -24.94 -19.58
C ASP A 210 3.84 -24.11 -18.33
N ILE A 211 3.12 -24.67 -17.36
CA ILE A 211 2.77 -23.99 -16.11
C ILE A 211 3.97 -23.97 -15.17
N PHE A 212 4.71 -25.07 -15.09
CA PHE A 212 5.92 -25.13 -14.30
C PHE A 212 6.96 -24.12 -14.82
N GLU A 213 7.21 -24.08 -16.12
CA GLU A 213 8.13 -23.13 -16.74
C GLU A 213 7.68 -21.68 -16.54
N GLN A 214 6.38 -21.39 -16.71
CA GLN A 214 5.83 -20.05 -16.48
C GLN A 214 5.97 -19.61 -15.02
N LEU A 215 5.71 -20.52 -14.07
CA LEU A 215 5.85 -20.25 -12.64
C LEU A 215 7.28 -19.90 -12.28
N VAL A 216 8.24 -20.76 -12.65
CA VAL A 216 9.65 -20.54 -12.36
C VAL A 216 10.16 -19.28 -13.05
N ARG A 217 9.82 -19.06 -14.32
CA ARG A 217 10.21 -17.84 -15.05
C ARG A 217 9.68 -16.58 -14.38
N ALA A 218 8.41 -16.58 -13.95
CA ALA A 218 7.80 -15.44 -13.27
C ALA A 218 8.47 -15.16 -11.91
N LEU A 219 8.82 -16.21 -11.16
CA LEU A 219 9.53 -16.08 -9.87
C LEU A 219 11.00 -15.67 -10.04
N ASN A 220 11.65 -16.08 -11.13
CA ASN A 220 13.07 -15.81 -11.37
C ASN A 220 13.32 -14.39 -11.91
N ARG A 221 12.39 -13.82 -12.69
CA ARG A 221 12.56 -12.48 -13.29
C ARG A 221 12.96 -11.39 -12.29
N PRO A 222 12.34 -11.26 -11.10
CA PRO A 222 12.76 -10.29 -10.09
C PRO A 222 14.14 -10.58 -9.47
N LEU A 223 14.68 -11.79 -9.62
CA LEU A 223 15.98 -12.22 -9.08
C LEU A 223 17.13 -12.05 -10.07
N GLU A 224 16.82 -11.91 -11.36
CA GLU A 224 17.82 -11.63 -12.40
C GLU A 224 18.19 -10.15 -12.47
N HIS A 225 17.39 -9.28 -11.86
CA HIS A 225 17.63 -7.85 -11.75
C HIS A 225 18.14 -7.50 -10.35
N GLU A 226 19.48 -7.58 -10.14
CA GLU A 226 20.31 -6.49 -9.58
C GLU A 226 21.75 -6.95 -9.22
N PHE A 227 22.71 -6.05 -9.51
CA PHE A 227 24.15 -5.99 -9.16
C PHE A 227 25.13 -6.97 -9.82
N ASP A 228 25.45 -6.68 -11.08
CA ASP A 228 26.82 -6.80 -11.57
C ASP A 228 27.23 -5.41 -12.06
N GLU A 229 28.22 -4.80 -11.41
CA GLU A 229 28.98 -3.69 -11.99
C GLU A 229 30.04 -4.32 -12.93
N PRO A 230 29.76 -4.38 -14.24
CA PRO A 230 30.79 -4.04 -15.19
C PRO A 230 30.35 -2.78 -15.91
N LEU A 231 31.33 -1.92 -16.21
CA LEU A 231 31.26 -0.86 -17.21
C LEU A 231 30.64 -1.39 -18.51
N ARG A 232 29.31 -1.43 -18.58
CA ARG A 232 28.53 -1.73 -19.77
C ARG A 232 27.87 -0.44 -20.17
N ARG A 233 28.20 -0.05 -21.41
CA ARG A 233 27.72 1.14 -22.07
C ARG A 233 26.22 1.26 -21.88
N VAL A 234 25.86 2.24 -21.05
CA VAL A 234 24.53 2.80 -20.95
C VAL A 234 24.06 3.09 -22.37
N ASP A 235 23.07 2.36 -22.85
CA ASP A 235 22.11 2.98 -23.75
C ASP A 235 21.52 4.13 -22.93
N LYS A 236 22.02 5.35 -23.17
CA LYS A 236 21.48 6.56 -22.57
C LYS A 236 19.97 6.51 -22.82
N PRO A 237 19.11 6.77 -21.81
CA PRO A 237 17.82 7.35 -22.14
C PRO A 237 18.14 8.65 -22.87
N SER A 238 18.15 8.61 -24.21
CA SER A 238 18.46 9.77 -25.05
C SER A 238 17.30 10.76 -25.09
N SER A 239 16.15 10.40 -24.54
CA SER A 239 14.99 11.28 -24.51
C SER A 239 14.90 11.99 -23.16
N THR A 240 15.26 13.28 -23.16
CA THR A 240 14.82 14.21 -22.14
C THR A 240 13.29 14.21 -22.04
N VAL A 241 12.76 14.58 -20.88
CA VAL A 241 11.33 14.82 -20.69
C VAL A 241 11.09 16.31 -20.43
N ASP A 242 9.89 16.80 -20.70
CA ASP A 242 9.57 18.20 -20.43
C ASP A 242 9.07 18.38 -19.00
N VAL A 243 8.24 17.44 -18.53
CA VAL A 243 7.70 17.44 -17.16
C VAL A 243 7.88 16.07 -16.52
N LEU A 244 8.43 16.04 -15.31
CA LEU A 244 8.43 14.87 -14.44
C LEU A 244 7.35 15.07 -13.37
N VAL A 245 6.35 14.19 -13.34
CA VAL A 245 5.28 14.17 -12.34
C VAL A 245 5.59 13.09 -11.31
N ILE A 246 5.64 13.47 -10.04
CA ILE A 246 5.91 12.58 -8.91
C ILE A 246 4.60 12.35 -8.15
N THR A 247 4.34 11.07 -7.91
CA THR A 247 3.23 10.53 -7.09
C THR A 247 3.83 9.60 -6.04
N SER A 248 3.13 9.39 -4.92
CA SER A 248 3.69 8.65 -3.77
C SER A 248 2.69 7.76 -3.05
N ALA A 249 1.40 8.07 -3.14
CA ALA A 249 0.36 7.35 -2.43
C ALA A 249 -0.46 6.45 -3.37
N PRO A 250 -0.97 5.30 -2.88
CA PRO A 250 -1.79 4.39 -3.69
C PRO A 250 -2.95 5.10 -4.42
N GLY A 251 -3.03 4.88 -5.73
CA GLY A 251 -4.07 5.43 -6.62
C GLY A 251 -3.77 6.81 -7.22
N GLU A 252 -2.70 7.51 -6.81
CA GLU A 252 -2.33 8.81 -7.37
C GLU A 252 -1.88 8.71 -8.83
N GLN A 253 -0.99 7.76 -9.14
CA GLN A 253 -0.52 7.52 -10.51
C GLN A 253 -1.64 7.04 -11.44
N ASP A 254 -2.50 6.13 -10.95
CA ASP A 254 -3.66 5.65 -11.71
C ASP A 254 -4.63 6.80 -12.04
N ALA A 255 -4.85 7.71 -11.09
CA ALA A 255 -5.70 8.89 -11.30
C ALA A 255 -5.09 9.84 -12.34
N LEU A 256 -3.77 10.03 -12.33
CA LEU A 256 -3.06 10.78 -13.36
C LEU A 256 -3.25 10.16 -14.75
N PHE A 257 -3.12 8.83 -14.85
CA PHE A 257 -3.28 8.12 -16.13
C PHE A 257 -4.71 8.24 -16.66
N LYS A 258 -5.72 7.93 -15.82
CA LYS A 258 -7.14 8.08 -16.17
C LYS A 258 -7.49 9.50 -16.60
N CYS A 259 -6.96 10.50 -15.90
CA CYS A 259 -7.17 11.89 -16.25
C CYS A 259 -6.61 12.21 -17.64
N ILE A 260 -5.36 11.86 -17.91
CA ILE A 260 -4.74 12.13 -19.22
C ILE A 260 -5.44 11.34 -20.33
N ASP A 261 -5.87 10.11 -20.07
CA ASP A 261 -6.61 9.27 -21.03
C ASP A 261 -7.98 9.85 -21.38
N SER A 262 -8.62 10.58 -20.46
CA SER A 262 -9.93 11.19 -20.68
C SER A 262 -9.90 12.42 -21.61
N TYR A 263 -8.73 13.04 -21.79
CA TYR A 263 -8.59 14.18 -22.71
C TYR A 263 -8.67 13.72 -24.16
N LYS A 264 -9.64 14.28 -24.91
CA LYS A 264 -9.79 14.03 -26.36
C LYS A 264 -8.64 14.70 -27.13
N GLU A 265 -7.56 13.97 -27.39
CA GLU A 265 -6.46 14.44 -28.25
C GLU A 265 -6.78 14.19 -29.74
N SER A 266 -6.38 15.15 -30.60
CA SER A 266 -6.59 15.13 -32.05
C SER A 266 -5.77 14.05 -32.77
N GLN A 267 -6.49 13.11 -33.41
CA GLN A 267 -6.16 12.21 -34.55
C GLN A 267 -4.80 11.47 -34.72
N TYR A 268 -3.81 11.54 -33.81
CA TYR A 268 -2.60 10.70 -33.93
C TYR A 268 -2.60 9.50 -32.96
N GLU A 269 -2.98 8.32 -33.48
CA GLU A 269 -3.25 7.08 -32.74
C GLU A 269 -2.05 6.51 -31.95
N ALA A 270 -0.81 6.77 -32.37
CA ALA A 270 0.40 6.23 -31.72
C ALA A 270 0.82 6.95 -30.42
N SER A 271 0.22 8.12 -30.11
CA SER A 271 0.61 8.98 -28.97
C SER A 271 -0.29 8.85 -27.73
N ARG A 272 -1.29 7.96 -27.77
CA ARG A 272 -2.31 7.83 -26.72
C ARG A 272 -1.95 6.89 -25.58
N GLN A 273 -0.94 6.05 -25.73
CA GLN A 273 -0.61 5.05 -24.72
C GLN A 273 0.56 5.51 -23.86
N TRP A 274 0.48 5.21 -22.56
CA TRP A 274 1.61 5.35 -21.66
C TRP A 274 2.68 4.32 -22.03
N GLU A 275 3.86 4.81 -22.38
CA GLU A 275 5.01 3.94 -22.61
C GLU A 275 5.65 3.63 -21.25
N CYS A 276 5.61 2.36 -20.86
CA CYS A 276 6.40 1.85 -19.74
C CYS A 276 7.89 1.89 -20.11
N LYS A 277 8.69 2.55 -19.28
CA LYS A 277 10.14 2.68 -19.42
C LYS A 277 10.80 2.26 -18.11
N GLN A 278 12.05 1.82 -18.23
CA GLN A 278 12.89 1.49 -17.08
C GLN A 278 14.01 2.52 -16.99
N LEU A 279 14.28 2.96 -15.77
CA LEU A 279 15.49 3.70 -15.42
C LEU A 279 16.13 2.94 -14.27
N ASP A 280 17.26 2.30 -14.54
CA ASP A 280 17.84 1.31 -13.64
C ASP A 280 16.80 0.21 -13.32
N ASP A 281 16.48 -0.04 -12.04
CA ASP A 281 15.49 -1.05 -11.60
C ASP A 281 14.09 -0.46 -11.32
N ASP A 282 13.90 0.83 -11.64
CA ASP A 282 12.66 1.55 -11.40
C ASP A 282 11.86 1.80 -12.67
N THR A 283 10.56 1.54 -12.55
CA THR A 283 9.60 1.77 -13.63
C THR A 283 9.07 3.18 -13.61
N TYR A 284 9.08 3.83 -14.77
CA TYR A 284 8.38 5.07 -15.00
C TYR A 284 7.59 5.01 -16.29
N TYR A 285 6.59 5.87 -16.41
CA TYR A 285 5.72 5.90 -17.58
C TYR A 285 5.85 7.23 -18.27
N CYS A 286 6.00 7.23 -19.59
CA CYS A 286 6.02 8.48 -20.34
C CYS A 286 4.95 8.54 -21.41
N ARG A 287 4.41 9.73 -21.63
CA ARG A 287 3.44 10.01 -22.68
C ARG A 287 3.60 11.43 -23.19
N TYR A 288 3.33 11.62 -24.48
CA TYR A 288 3.22 12.95 -25.08
C TYR A 288 1.79 13.47 -24.95
N PHE A 289 1.65 14.77 -24.73
CA PHE A 289 0.38 15.46 -24.81
C PHE A 289 0.54 16.82 -25.46
N THR A 290 -0.56 17.29 -26.05
CA THR A 290 -0.58 18.56 -26.79
C THR A 290 -1.16 19.66 -25.90
N CYS A 291 -0.39 20.72 -25.71
CA CYS A 291 -0.82 21.96 -25.05
C CYS A 291 -1.81 22.72 -25.93
N GLU A 292 -2.52 23.69 -25.34
CA GLU A 292 -3.43 24.55 -26.11
C GLU A 292 -2.72 25.41 -27.15
N SER A 293 -1.44 25.71 -26.93
CA SER A 293 -0.56 26.35 -27.90
C SER A 293 -0.27 25.50 -29.14
N GLY A 294 -0.65 24.21 -29.14
CA GLY A 294 -0.28 23.22 -30.14
C GLY A 294 1.08 22.57 -29.89
N GLU A 295 1.83 23.02 -28.88
CA GLU A 295 3.11 22.46 -28.48
C GLU A 295 2.93 21.05 -27.90
N ARG A 296 3.76 20.09 -28.35
CA ARG A 296 3.77 18.74 -27.78
C ARG A 296 4.81 18.64 -26.69
N ILE A 297 4.38 18.21 -25.52
CA ILE A 297 5.27 18.04 -24.36
C ILE A 297 5.24 16.60 -23.86
N LYS A 298 6.40 16.13 -23.41
CA LYS A 298 6.60 14.78 -22.88
C LYS A 298 6.50 14.81 -21.36
N VAL A 299 5.43 14.21 -20.81
CA VAL A 299 5.29 13.96 -19.37
C VAL A 299 5.85 12.57 -19.06
N ALA A 300 6.68 12.50 -18.02
CA ALA A 300 6.98 11.27 -17.31
C ALA A 300 6.25 11.26 -15.96
N SER A 301 5.76 10.10 -15.56
CA SER A 301 5.16 9.84 -14.26
C SER A 301 6.01 8.81 -13.52
N LEU A 302 6.33 9.13 -12.26
CA LEU A 302 7.05 8.29 -11.33
C LEU A 302 6.20 8.11 -10.07
N ASP A 303 6.00 6.87 -9.66
CA ASP A 303 5.44 6.53 -8.36
C ASP A 303 6.61 6.16 -7.44
N THR A 304 6.76 6.88 -6.33
CA THR A 304 7.82 6.61 -5.34
C THR A 304 7.52 5.41 -4.46
N LEU A 305 6.35 4.76 -4.66
CA LEU A 305 5.89 3.50 -4.07
C LEU A 305 5.76 3.47 -2.53
N ASP A 306 6.05 4.58 -1.85
CA ASP A 306 5.81 4.80 -0.43
C ASP A 306 5.71 6.30 -0.11
N GLN A 307 5.05 6.61 1.01
CA GLN A 307 4.99 7.96 1.57
C GLN A 307 6.26 8.26 2.37
N GLY A 308 6.81 9.45 2.18
CA GLY A 308 7.91 9.93 3.00
C GLY A 308 9.05 10.61 2.24
N MET A 309 9.71 11.51 2.97
CA MET A 309 10.68 12.45 2.43
C MET A 309 11.94 11.80 1.85
N ASN A 310 12.46 10.74 2.48
CA ASN A 310 13.71 10.12 2.05
C ASN A 310 13.57 9.46 0.68
N GLN A 311 12.53 8.64 0.52
CA GLN A 311 12.27 7.93 -0.74
C GLN A 311 11.96 8.91 -1.86
N ALA A 312 11.14 9.92 -1.58
CA ALA A 312 10.82 10.97 -2.53
C ALA A 312 12.06 11.78 -2.99
N ALA A 313 12.98 12.11 -2.08
CA ALA A 313 14.23 12.81 -2.42
C ALA A 313 15.16 11.98 -3.30
N ILE A 314 15.33 10.69 -2.99
CA ILE A 314 16.19 9.75 -3.73
C ILE A 314 15.68 9.62 -5.17
N TYR A 315 14.40 9.27 -5.31
CA TYR A 315 13.76 9.07 -6.61
C TYR A 315 13.74 10.33 -7.44
N ALA A 316 13.34 11.47 -6.85
CA ALA A 316 13.37 12.74 -7.56
C ALA A 316 14.79 13.03 -8.07
N SER A 317 15.81 12.85 -7.24
CA SER A 317 17.20 13.16 -7.60
C SER A 317 17.73 12.29 -8.74
N ILE A 318 17.46 10.97 -8.72
CA ILE A 318 17.84 10.03 -9.79
C ILE A 318 17.16 10.44 -11.11
N PHE A 319 15.83 10.60 -11.08
CA PHE A 319 15.06 10.88 -12.28
C PHE A 319 15.30 12.28 -12.85
N ILE A 320 15.53 13.29 -12.00
CA ILE A 320 15.94 14.63 -12.44
C ILE A 320 17.27 14.57 -13.17
N LYS A 321 18.26 13.86 -12.62
CA LYS A 321 19.59 13.73 -13.21
C LYS A 321 19.54 13.03 -14.58
N GLN A 322 18.74 11.97 -14.69
CA GLN A 322 18.72 11.12 -15.87
C GLN A 322 17.77 11.66 -16.96
N LEU A 323 16.56 12.07 -16.60
CA LEU A 323 15.56 12.54 -17.56
C LEU A 323 15.67 14.04 -17.88
N LYS A 324 16.42 14.79 -17.07
CA LYS A 324 16.65 16.24 -17.21
C LYS A 324 15.34 17.00 -17.49
N PRO A 325 14.31 16.84 -16.64
CA PRO A 325 13.03 17.47 -16.85
C PRO A 325 13.19 18.99 -16.87
N LYS A 326 12.37 19.70 -17.65
CA LYS A 326 12.29 21.17 -17.57
C LYS A 326 11.44 21.62 -16.39
N CYS A 327 10.53 20.76 -15.93
CA CYS A 327 9.68 20.99 -14.76
C CYS A 327 9.48 19.73 -13.94
N VAL A 328 9.42 19.90 -12.61
CA VAL A 328 9.02 18.85 -11.68
C VAL A 328 7.66 19.22 -11.07
N ALA A 329 6.68 18.33 -11.20
CA ALA A 329 5.37 18.48 -10.61
C ALA A 329 5.15 17.39 -9.55
N ILE A 330 4.53 17.76 -8.43
CA ILE A 330 4.11 16.83 -7.39
C ILE A 330 2.59 16.84 -7.38
N VAL A 331 1.98 15.67 -7.51
CA VAL A 331 0.53 15.51 -7.51
C VAL A 331 0.08 14.45 -6.54
N GLY A 332 -1.13 14.57 -6.01
CA GLY A 332 -1.67 13.59 -5.09
C GLY A 332 -2.57 14.17 -4.01
N ILE A 333 -2.52 13.56 -2.83
CA ILE A 333 -3.36 13.93 -1.68
C ILE A 333 -2.56 14.54 -0.53
N CYS A 334 -3.22 15.41 0.23
CA CYS A 334 -2.66 16.02 1.43
C CYS A 334 -3.71 16.07 2.55
N ALA A 335 -3.22 16.29 3.77
CA ALA A 335 -4.08 16.57 4.92
C ALA A 335 -4.33 18.07 5.00
N GLY A 336 -5.59 18.48 5.09
CA GLY A 336 -6.00 19.88 5.16
C GLY A 336 -6.24 20.38 6.58
N ASP A 337 -6.28 21.71 6.73
CA ASP A 337 -6.83 22.37 7.91
C ASP A 337 -8.35 22.56 7.77
N GLN A 338 -9.12 21.86 8.60
CA GLN A 338 -10.59 21.89 8.57
C GLN A 338 -11.20 23.29 8.83
N GLU A 339 -10.42 24.24 9.36
CA GLU A 339 -10.87 25.63 9.55
C GLU A 339 -10.73 26.48 8.28
N GLN A 340 -9.92 26.04 7.30
CA GLN A 340 -9.59 26.84 6.12
C GLN A 340 -10.03 26.20 4.80
N VAL A 341 -10.06 24.86 4.73
CA VAL A 341 -10.30 24.11 3.49
C VAL A 341 -11.28 22.97 3.70
N TYR A 342 -11.86 22.47 2.63
CA TYR A 342 -12.81 21.37 2.63
C TYR A 342 -12.19 20.17 1.91
N LEU A 343 -12.69 18.96 2.22
CA LEU A 343 -12.28 17.75 1.51
C LEU A 343 -12.47 17.92 0.00
N GLY A 344 -11.53 17.45 -0.80
CA GLY A 344 -11.52 17.57 -2.24
C GLY A 344 -10.99 18.92 -2.77
N ASP A 345 -10.81 19.94 -1.95
CA ASP A 345 -10.19 21.18 -2.40
C ASP A 345 -8.76 20.95 -2.90
N ILE A 346 -8.34 21.75 -3.86
CA ILE A 346 -7.00 21.74 -4.44
C ILE A 346 -6.13 22.75 -3.71
N ILE A 347 -4.95 22.31 -3.31
CA ILE A 347 -3.91 23.11 -2.68
C ILE A 347 -2.76 23.21 -3.67
N VAL A 348 -2.47 24.43 -4.09
CA VAL A 348 -1.25 24.75 -4.81
C VAL A 348 -0.28 25.41 -3.83
N ALA A 349 0.90 24.83 -3.66
CA ALA A 349 1.88 25.42 -2.77
C ALA A 349 2.49 26.68 -3.42
N GLU A 350 2.25 27.85 -2.84
CA GLU A 350 3.10 29.02 -3.13
C GLU A 350 4.49 28.89 -2.50
N LYS A 351 4.56 28.10 -1.42
CA LYS A 351 5.75 27.89 -0.61
C LYS A 351 5.68 26.51 0.05
N LEU A 352 6.75 25.74 -0.08
CA LEU A 352 6.99 24.50 0.66
C LEU A 352 8.07 24.74 1.72
N PHE A 353 7.83 24.25 2.93
CA PHE A 353 8.77 24.33 4.04
C PHE A 353 8.73 23.05 4.89
N HIS A 354 9.84 22.74 5.56
CA HIS A 354 9.93 21.58 6.44
C HIS A 354 9.43 21.92 7.84
N VAL A 355 8.44 21.18 8.38
CA VAL A 355 7.75 21.53 9.64
C VAL A 355 8.68 21.55 10.86
N ARG A 356 9.65 20.63 10.95
CA ARG A 356 10.56 20.50 12.10
C ARG A 356 11.95 21.15 11.98
N ARG A 357 12.30 21.79 10.87
CA ARG A 357 13.58 22.51 10.78
C ARG A 357 13.44 23.94 11.29
N PHE A 358 13.26 24.08 12.60
CA PHE A 358 13.11 25.38 13.26
C PHE A 358 14.40 26.20 13.10
N GLY A 359 14.28 27.38 12.47
CA GLY A 359 15.40 28.29 12.20
C GLY A 359 16.08 28.10 10.83
N ASP A 360 15.77 27.03 10.10
CA ASP A 360 16.13 26.90 8.68
C ASP A 360 15.05 27.61 7.85
N ASN A 361 15.35 28.83 7.38
CA ASN A 361 14.43 29.62 6.56
C ASN A 361 14.37 29.12 5.11
N LYS A 362 14.93 27.96 4.78
CA LYS A 362 14.91 27.44 3.43
C LYS A 362 13.50 27.03 3.04
N THR A 363 12.98 27.72 2.03
CA THR A 363 11.67 27.44 1.46
C THR A 363 11.79 27.31 -0.05
N TYR A 364 10.92 26.50 -0.63
CA TYR A 364 10.83 26.35 -2.07
C TYR A 364 9.55 26.99 -2.56
N ASN A 365 9.70 28.04 -3.36
CA ASN A 365 8.60 28.90 -3.73
C ASN A 365 8.20 28.66 -5.18
N LEU A 366 6.90 28.75 -5.44
CA LEU A 366 6.38 28.79 -6.79
C LEU A 366 6.93 30.02 -7.50
N THR A 367 7.35 29.87 -8.77
CA THR A 367 7.89 31.00 -9.54
C THR A 367 6.86 32.13 -9.67
N SER A 368 7.31 33.39 -9.67
CA SER A 368 6.40 34.55 -9.81
C SER A 368 5.58 34.54 -11.11
N SER A 369 6.08 33.88 -12.15
CA SER A 369 5.35 33.68 -13.41
C SER A 369 4.16 32.74 -13.20
N TRP A 370 4.39 31.56 -12.60
CA TRP A 370 3.35 30.58 -12.35
C TRP A 370 2.38 31.04 -11.27
N LEU A 371 2.86 31.75 -10.24
CA LEU A 371 2.01 32.34 -9.23
C LEU A 371 0.98 33.31 -9.83
N ARG A 372 1.38 34.16 -10.79
CA ARG A 372 0.44 35.05 -11.50
C ARG A 372 -0.59 34.28 -12.32
N LYS A 373 -0.17 33.20 -12.98
CA LYS A 373 -1.05 32.33 -13.77
C LYS A 373 -2.02 31.53 -12.91
N ILE A 374 -1.61 31.08 -11.72
CA ILE A 374 -2.46 30.27 -10.83
C ILE A 374 -3.51 31.12 -10.10
N LYS A 375 -3.21 32.39 -9.84
CA LYS A 375 -4.16 33.32 -9.16
C LYS A 375 -5.52 33.44 -9.85
N VAL A 376 -5.63 33.15 -11.14
CA VAL A 376 -6.92 33.16 -11.84
C VAL A 376 -7.86 32.04 -11.39
N TYR A 377 -7.31 30.98 -10.77
CA TYR A 377 -8.07 29.83 -10.28
C TYR A 377 -8.44 29.95 -8.78
N ASP A 378 -7.76 30.79 -8.01
CA ASP A 378 -8.05 31.08 -6.60
C ASP A 378 -9.12 32.19 -6.51
N THR A 379 -10.35 31.84 -6.89
CA THR A 379 -11.52 32.74 -6.88
C THR A 379 -12.62 32.21 -5.95
N GLU A 380 -13.32 33.14 -5.29
CA GLU A 380 -14.44 32.83 -4.39
C GLU A 380 -15.74 32.51 -5.13
N ASN A 381 -15.88 32.97 -6.37
CA ASN A 381 -17.08 32.80 -7.19
C ASN A 381 -16.64 32.36 -8.58
N ASP A 382 -16.87 31.09 -8.90
CA ASP A 382 -17.30 30.56 -10.21
C ASP A 382 -16.97 29.07 -10.33
N TYR A 383 -17.80 28.37 -11.11
CA TYR A 383 -17.43 27.07 -11.65
C TYR A 383 -16.48 27.32 -12.82
N LEU A 384 -15.23 26.88 -12.68
CA LEU A 384 -14.18 27.08 -13.68
C LEU A 384 -14.18 25.95 -14.70
N GLU A 385 -13.79 26.27 -15.93
CA GLU A 385 -13.75 25.32 -17.05
C GLU A 385 -13.03 24.00 -16.69
N TRP A 386 -11.93 24.06 -15.95
CA TRP A 386 -11.17 22.87 -15.57
C TRP A 386 -12.00 21.86 -14.77
N GLN A 387 -12.95 22.32 -13.96
CA GLN A 387 -13.80 21.46 -13.12
C GLN A 387 -14.76 20.62 -13.97
N SER A 388 -15.04 21.02 -15.22
CA SER A 388 -15.82 20.22 -16.17
C SER A 388 -15.09 18.97 -16.65
N ASN A 389 -13.75 18.94 -16.50
CA ASN A 389 -12.91 17.78 -16.83
C ASN A 389 -12.74 16.80 -15.66
N LEU A 390 -13.38 17.05 -14.50
CA LEU A 390 -13.33 16.11 -13.38
C LEU A 390 -14.00 14.79 -13.78
N CYS A 391 -13.29 13.68 -13.62
CA CYS A 391 -13.81 12.35 -13.92
C CYS A 391 -14.88 11.88 -12.93
N MET A 392 -14.99 12.55 -11.77
CA MET A 392 -15.85 12.18 -10.67
C MET A 392 -16.56 13.40 -10.10
N THR A 393 -17.80 13.22 -9.62
CA THR A 393 -18.50 14.23 -8.84
C THR A 393 -17.90 14.32 -7.44
N ARG A 394 -17.83 15.54 -6.88
CA ARG A 394 -17.35 15.71 -5.51
C ARG A 394 -18.28 14.97 -4.55
N PRO A 395 -17.78 14.02 -3.74
CA PRO A 395 -18.60 13.32 -2.75
C PRO A 395 -19.15 14.27 -1.70
N ILE A 396 -20.17 13.84 -0.95
CA ILE A 396 -20.66 14.55 0.23
C ILE A 396 -19.81 14.12 1.43
N GLY A 397 -19.23 15.07 2.17
CA GLY A 397 -18.48 14.80 3.40
C GLY A 397 -19.31 14.07 4.46
N TYR A 398 -18.71 13.12 5.19
CA TYR A 398 -19.35 12.47 6.33
C TYR A 398 -19.86 13.46 7.38
N LYS A 399 -19.22 14.62 7.54
CA LYS A 399 -19.71 15.73 8.38
C LYS A 399 -21.16 16.13 8.01
N TYR A 400 -21.41 16.40 6.74
CA TYR A 400 -22.73 16.87 6.28
C TYR A 400 -23.77 15.74 6.21
N GLN A 401 -23.34 14.53 5.81
CA GLN A 401 -24.20 13.35 5.89
C GLN A 401 -24.62 13.06 7.35
N SER A 402 -23.68 13.23 8.29
CA SER A 402 -23.93 13.10 9.73
C SER A 402 -24.92 14.13 10.23
N TYR A 403 -24.79 15.40 9.86
CA TYR A 403 -25.73 16.44 10.27
C TYR A 403 -27.14 16.17 9.79
N TRP A 404 -27.30 15.76 8.53
CA TRP A 404 -28.60 15.32 8.02
C TRP A 404 -29.15 14.13 8.80
N LEU A 405 -28.32 13.11 9.07
CA LEU A 405 -28.74 11.91 9.79
C LEU A 405 -29.18 12.21 11.24
N LEU A 406 -28.37 12.95 12.00
CA LEU A 406 -28.67 13.35 13.38
C LEU A 406 -29.93 14.23 13.45
N HIS A 407 -30.07 15.18 12.52
CA HIS A 407 -31.27 16.01 12.42
C HIS A 407 -32.52 15.18 12.14
N THR A 408 -32.43 14.22 11.20
CA THR A 408 -33.56 13.38 10.81
C THR A 408 -34.00 12.47 11.97
N LEU A 409 -33.06 11.90 12.73
CA LEU A 409 -33.36 11.18 13.98
C LEU A 409 -34.03 12.09 15.01
N LEU A 410 -33.51 13.31 15.19
CA LEU A 410 -34.08 14.29 16.13
C LEU A 410 -35.53 14.65 15.79
N MET A 411 -35.86 14.79 14.51
CA MET A 411 -37.22 15.11 14.06
C MET A 411 -38.15 13.89 14.15
N HIS A 412 -37.65 12.70 13.80
CA HIS A 412 -38.39 11.45 13.96
C HIS A 412 -38.81 11.20 15.42
N GLU A 413 -37.91 11.43 16.38
CA GLU A 413 -38.21 11.31 17.81
C GLU A 413 -39.25 12.33 18.31
N LYS A 414 -39.36 13.51 17.66
CA LYS A 414 -40.36 14.51 18.01
C LYS A 414 -41.75 14.14 17.47
N ASN A 415 -41.82 13.69 16.22
CA ASN A 415 -43.06 13.27 15.58
C ASN A 415 -42.79 12.25 14.48
N ALA A 416 -42.91 10.97 14.81
CA ALA A 416 -42.66 9.85 13.89
C ALA A 416 -43.70 9.72 12.77
N GLN A 417 -44.90 10.30 12.93
CA GLN A 417 -45.94 10.26 11.90
C GLN A 417 -45.63 11.19 10.72
N GLU A 418 -45.08 12.37 11.01
CA GLU A 418 -44.71 13.36 9.99
C GLU A 418 -43.26 13.22 9.51
N ASN A 419 -42.38 12.65 10.34
CA ASN A 419 -40.95 12.57 10.06
C ASN A 419 -40.50 11.10 10.02
N PRO A 420 -40.25 10.52 8.84
CA PRO A 420 -39.83 9.12 8.73
C PRO A 420 -38.44 8.92 9.30
N HIS A 421 -38.19 7.71 9.83
CA HIS A 421 -36.87 7.30 10.31
C HIS A 421 -35.84 7.37 9.16
N PRO A 422 -34.59 7.83 9.39
CA PRO A 422 -33.60 8.02 8.32
C PRO A 422 -33.31 6.78 7.49
N ALA A 423 -33.43 5.58 8.07
CA ALA A 423 -33.28 4.31 7.34
C ALA A 423 -34.27 4.17 6.15
N ASN A 424 -35.47 4.75 6.28
CA ASN A 424 -36.57 4.67 5.31
C ASN A 424 -36.93 6.05 4.71
N HIS A 425 -36.09 7.06 4.93
CA HIS A 425 -36.37 8.42 4.49
C HIS A 425 -36.15 8.54 2.96
N PRO A 426 -37.06 9.16 2.19
CA PRO A 426 -36.96 9.24 0.72
C PRO A 426 -35.67 9.93 0.23
N ASP A 427 -35.21 10.95 0.94
CA ASP A 427 -33.95 11.65 0.61
C ASP A 427 -32.66 10.95 1.09
N ARG A 428 -32.73 9.75 1.68
CA ARG A 428 -31.55 9.08 2.26
C ARG A 428 -30.40 8.96 1.27
N ASP A 429 -30.67 8.47 0.06
CA ASP A 429 -29.61 8.23 -0.93
C ASP A 429 -29.01 9.55 -1.45
N LYS A 430 -29.81 10.63 -1.44
CA LYS A 430 -29.36 11.96 -1.84
C LYS A 430 -28.54 12.67 -0.77
N ARG A 431 -28.89 12.49 0.51
CA ARG A 431 -28.32 13.27 1.63
C ARG A 431 -27.29 12.50 2.45
N CYS A 432 -27.39 11.18 2.44
CA CYS A 432 -26.51 10.27 3.16
C CYS A 432 -26.24 8.99 2.34
N PRO A 433 -25.68 9.10 1.12
CA PRO A 433 -25.38 7.95 0.26
C PRO A 433 -24.49 6.90 0.96
N ASN A 434 -23.63 7.32 1.87
CA ASN A 434 -22.74 6.44 2.63
C ASN A 434 -23.33 6.03 3.99
N TYR A 435 -24.65 5.83 4.07
CA TYR A 435 -25.39 5.60 5.32
C TYR A 435 -24.72 4.63 6.30
N ARG A 436 -24.30 3.44 5.83
CA ARG A 436 -23.67 2.44 6.70
C ARG A 436 -22.35 2.94 7.31
N ALA A 437 -21.52 3.60 6.49
CA ALA A 437 -20.23 4.12 6.95
C ALA A 437 -20.43 5.31 7.89
N VAL A 438 -21.38 6.21 7.59
CA VAL A 438 -21.75 7.34 8.44
C VAL A 438 -22.31 6.87 9.79
N VAL A 439 -23.14 5.82 9.82
CA VAL A 439 -23.62 5.24 11.08
C VAL A 439 -22.45 4.72 11.93
N ASN A 440 -21.49 4.01 11.33
CA ASN A 440 -20.31 3.52 12.04
C ASN A 440 -19.43 4.67 12.55
N TYR A 441 -19.25 5.70 11.72
CA TYR A 441 -18.55 6.94 12.06
C TYR A 441 -19.19 7.69 13.23
N LEU A 442 -20.52 7.67 13.34
CA LEU A 442 -21.23 8.28 14.47
C LEU A 442 -21.24 7.40 15.73
N LYS A 443 -21.21 6.07 15.55
CA LYS A 443 -21.14 5.12 16.67
C LYS A 443 -19.83 5.19 17.43
N SER A 444 -18.69 5.42 16.76
CA SER A 444 -17.38 5.54 17.44
C SER A 444 -17.36 6.67 18.47
N ASP A 445 -18.12 7.75 18.21
CA ASP A 445 -18.26 8.89 19.13
C ASP A 445 -19.47 8.78 20.06
N LYS A 446 -20.17 7.64 20.03
CA LYS A 446 -21.40 7.38 20.81
C LYS A 446 -22.52 8.38 20.51
N TRP A 447 -22.54 9.00 19.34
CA TRP A 447 -23.59 9.96 18.95
C TRP A 447 -24.90 9.26 18.57
N VAL A 448 -24.82 8.00 18.16
CA VAL A 448 -25.96 7.13 17.86
C VAL A 448 -25.70 5.72 18.41
N ALA A 449 -26.75 4.94 18.64
CA ALA A 449 -26.63 3.50 18.92
C ALA A 449 -27.82 2.71 18.39
N TRP A 450 -27.68 1.38 18.34
CA TRP A 450 -28.79 0.48 18.03
C TRP A 450 -29.51 0.08 19.32
N GLU A 451 -30.82 0.30 19.36
CA GLU A 451 -31.71 -0.10 20.45
C GLU A 451 -32.95 -0.73 19.82
N GLU A 452 -33.33 -1.93 20.28
CA GLU A 452 -34.51 -2.64 19.76
C GLU A 452 -34.54 -2.71 18.21
N SER A 453 -33.36 -2.94 17.61
CA SER A 453 -33.15 -3.00 16.15
C SER A 453 -33.42 -1.70 15.39
N GLN A 454 -33.54 -0.56 16.08
CA GLN A 454 -33.62 0.77 15.48
C GLN A 454 -32.41 1.62 15.85
N LEU A 455 -32.00 2.49 14.94
CA LEU A 455 -30.94 3.45 15.20
C LEU A 455 -31.52 4.61 16.02
N ARG A 456 -30.94 4.90 17.19
CA ARG A 456 -31.39 5.97 18.09
C ARG A 456 -30.34 7.06 18.24
N LEU A 457 -30.81 8.29 18.42
CA LEU A 457 -29.97 9.44 18.70
C LEU A 457 -29.60 9.45 20.18
N LYS A 458 -28.31 9.59 20.48
CA LYS A 458 -27.82 9.73 21.86
C LYS A 458 -27.74 11.19 22.28
N GLN A 459 -27.60 11.43 23.58
CA GLN A 459 -27.58 12.78 24.13
C GLN A 459 -26.42 13.60 23.56
N GLU A 460 -25.26 12.99 23.36
CA GLU A 460 -24.08 13.60 22.76
C GLU A 460 -24.36 14.04 21.32
N GLY A 461 -24.93 13.15 20.50
CA GLY A 461 -25.35 13.48 19.13
C GLY A 461 -26.43 14.57 19.08
N ARG A 462 -27.38 14.54 20.04
CA ARG A 462 -28.42 15.56 20.20
C ARG A 462 -27.82 16.94 20.50
N ASN A 463 -26.84 16.99 21.40
CA ASN A 463 -26.16 18.23 21.77
C ASN A 463 -25.42 18.84 20.57
N VAL A 464 -24.73 18.00 19.80
CA VAL A 464 -24.00 18.43 18.59
C VAL A 464 -24.95 19.04 17.59
N ILE A 465 -25.99 18.31 17.15
CA ILE A 465 -26.87 18.83 16.08
C ILE A 465 -27.64 20.07 16.52
N LYS A 466 -28.05 20.15 17.80
CA LYS A 466 -28.68 21.36 18.34
C LYS A 466 -27.74 22.57 18.33
N ARG A 467 -26.46 22.36 18.64
CA ARG A 467 -25.44 23.42 18.57
C ARG A 467 -25.27 23.93 17.15
N GLU A 468 -25.11 23.03 16.18
CA GLU A 468 -24.94 23.41 14.77
C GLU A 468 -26.19 24.14 14.23
N LEU A 469 -27.39 23.66 14.58
CA LEU A 469 -28.63 24.36 14.24
C LEU A 469 -28.68 25.76 14.84
N ALA A 470 -28.30 25.94 16.10
CA ALA A 470 -28.29 27.25 16.75
C ALA A 470 -27.35 28.25 16.07
N LEU A 471 -26.22 27.78 15.53
CA LEU A 471 -25.28 28.61 14.75
C LEU A 471 -25.87 29.01 13.39
N GLU A 472 -26.66 28.15 12.76
CA GLU A 472 -27.21 28.33 11.41
C GLU A 472 -28.71 28.64 11.40
N ARG A 473 -29.14 29.60 12.24
CA ARG A 473 -30.52 30.12 12.29
C ARG A 473 -31.60 29.02 12.45
N ASN A 474 -31.25 27.92 13.11
CA ASN A 474 -32.07 26.71 13.32
C ASN A 474 -32.51 26.00 12.03
N SER A 475 -31.72 26.07 10.96
CA SER A 475 -32.07 25.52 9.64
C SER A 475 -31.06 24.47 9.19
N ILE A 476 -31.50 23.21 9.09
CA ILE A 476 -30.67 22.14 8.50
C ILE A 476 -30.34 22.44 7.04
N ALA A 477 -31.22 23.14 6.31
CA ALA A 477 -30.97 23.51 4.93
C ALA A 477 -29.79 24.48 4.81
N ASP A 478 -29.63 25.41 5.76
CA ASP A 478 -28.49 26.33 5.80
C ASP A 478 -27.17 25.62 6.08
N ILE A 479 -27.15 24.70 7.06
CA ILE A 479 -25.99 23.85 7.34
C ILE A 479 -25.58 23.07 6.08
N LEU A 480 -26.54 22.40 5.44
CA LEU A 480 -26.27 21.56 4.26
C LEU A 480 -25.91 22.37 3.01
N ARG A 481 -26.27 23.66 2.93
CA ARG A 481 -25.85 24.57 1.85
C ARG A 481 -24.37 24.91 1.89
N GLN A 482 -23.71 24.75 3.03
CA GLN A 482 -22.27 25.00 3.16
C GLN A 482 -21.43 23.93 2.45
N GLU A 483 -22.00 22.73 2.24
CA GLU A 483 -21.30 21.68 1.49
C GLU A 483 -21.25 22.02 0.01
N ARG A 484 -20.04 22.06 -0.54
CA ARG A 484 -19.80 22.46 -1.93
C ARG A 484 -19.93 21.29 -2.89
N SER A 485 -20.49 21.55 -4.08
CA SER A 485 -20.60 20.54 -5.14
C SER A 485 -19.33 20.40 -5.99
N TYR A 486 -18.38 21.33 -5.86
CA TYR A 486 -17.14 21.38 -6.61
C TYR A 486 -15.96 21.83 -5.73
N PRO A 487 -14.72 21.45 -6.09
CA PRO A 487 -13.53 21.78 -5.31
C PRO A 487 -13.08 23.20 -5.65
N ARG A 488 -12.51 23.92 -4.69
CA ARG A 488 -11.84 25.21 -4.96
C ARG A 488 -10.33 25.02 -5.00
N VAL A 489 -9.65 25.96 -5.65
CA VAL A 489 -8.18 26.01 -5.67
C VAL A 489 -7.73 27.05 -4.67
N PHE A 490 -6.81 26.68 -3.78
CA PHE A 490 -6.22 27.57 -2.80
C PHE A 490 -4.72 27.65 -3.00
N ILE A 491 -4.19 28.87 -3.09
CA ILE A 491 -2.75 29.12 -3.10
C ILE A 491 -2.31 29.36 -1.67
N ARG A 492 -1.59 28.41 -1.07
CA ARG A 492 -1.24 28.45 0.36
C ARG A 492 0.16 27.92 0.62
N PRO A 493 0.83 28.34 1.71
CA PRO A 493 2.01 27.65 2.18
C PRO A 493 1.65 26.22 2.62
N VAL A 494 2.55 25.27 2.35
CA VAL A 494 2.38 23.86 2.70
C VAL A 494 3.57 23.41 3.54
N GLY A 495 3.26 22.82 4.70
CA GLY A 495 4.26 22.21 5.57
C GLY A 495 4.49 20.76 5.18
N THR A 496 5.75 20.33 5.09
CA THR A 496 6.10 18.93 4.84
C THR A 496 6.81 18.31 6.04
N GLY A 497 6.48 17.06 6.37
CA GLY A 497 7.15 16.29 7.42
C GLY A 497 6.74 14.82 7.42
N VAL A 498 7.42 13.98 8.22
CA VAL A 498 7.16 12.52 8.27
C VAL A 498 6.33 12.08 9.48
N ASP A 499 5.93 13.02 10.33
CA ASP A 499 5.24 12.70 11.58
C ASP A 499 3.74 12.50 11.36
N LEU A 500 3.19 11.49 12.02
CA LEU A 500 1.74 11.32 12.11
C LEU A 500 1.14 12.51 12.86
N VAL A 501 0.31 13.28 12.17
CA VAL A 501 -0.34 14.46 12.74
C VAL A 501 -1.58 14.04 13.51
N GLU A 502 -1.42 13.73 14.79
CA GLU A 502 -2.52 13.39 15.71
C GLU A 502 -2.91 14.56 16.64
N GLU A 503 -2.17 15.67 16.61
CA GLU A 503 -2.41 16.81 17.48
C GLU A 503 -3.56 17.70 16.95
N GLU A 504 -4.61 17.87 17.76
CA GLU A 504 -5.82 18.67 17.41
C GLU A 504 -5.51 20.13 17.05
N ASN A 505 -4.42 20.70 17.57
CA ASN A 505 -4.00 22.08 17.30
C ASN A 505 -2.76 22.17 16.40
N PHE A 506 -2.44 21.11 15.66
CA PHE A 506 -1.24 21.02 14.83
C PHE A 506 -1.06 22.22 13.91
N PHE A 507 -2.09 22.54 13.10
CA PHE A 507 -2.03 23.65 12.16
C PHE A 507 -1.89 25.00 12.86
N ARG A 508 -2.59 25.22 13.98
CA ARG A 508 -2.46 26.46 14.77
C ARG A 508 -1.04 26.66 15.27
N LYS A 509 -0.46 25.63 15.89
CA LYS A 509 0.94 25.66 16.36
C LYS A 509 1.91 25.91 15.20
N MET A 510 1.75 25.18 14.09
CA MET A 510 2.58 25.36 12.91
C MET A 510 2.52 26.79 12.37
N ARG A 511 1.34 27.41 12.31
CA ARG A 511 1.21 28.81 11.87
C ARG A 511 1.91 29.78 12.82
N GLU A 512 1.76 29.58 14.13
CA GLU A 512 2.37 30.40 15.18
C GLU A 512 3.90 30.29 15.16
N GLU A 513 4.43 29.06 15.13
CA GLU A 513 5.85 28.75 15.18
C GLU A 513 6.58 29.15 13.89
N GLN A 514 5.95 28.95 12.73
CA GLN A 514 6.55 29.24 11.42
C GLN A 514 6.24 30.66 10.91
N ARG A 515 5.45 31.44 11.66
CA ARG A 515 4.95 32.77 11.26
C ARG A 515 4.31 32.77 9.87
N GLN A 516 3.60 31.70 9.54
CA GLN A 516 2.88 31.54 8.28
C GLN A 516 1.39 31.46 8.60
N HIS A 517 0.66 32.57 8.56
CA HIS A 517 -0.75 32.60 9.01
C HIS A 517 -1.73 31.83 8.10
N TYR A 518 -1.30 31.45 6.90
CA TYR A 518 -2.15 30.82 5.89
C TYR A 518 -1.78 29.37 5.58
N VAL A 519 -0.98 28.69 6.42
CA VAL A 519 -0.71 27.26 6.19
C VAL A 519 -2.04 26.51 6.29
N ALA A 520 -2.41 25.82 5.20
CA ALA A 520 -3.70 25.15 5.05
C ALA A 520 -3.58 23.66 4.71
N ALA A 521 -2.36 23.18 4.43
CA ALA A 521 -2.12 21.77 4.14
C ALA A 521 -0.80 21.27 4.72
N TYR A 522 -0.78 19.97 4.97
CA TYR A 522 0.37 19.20 5.40
C TYR A 522 0.59 18.02 4.46
N ASP A 523 1.85 17.76 4.17
CA ASP A 523 2.31 16.78 3.19
C ASP A 523 3.52 15.98 3.70
N MET A 524 3.85 14.84 3.07
CA MET A 524 4.97 13.99 3.48
C MET A 524 6.15 13.96 2.50
N GLU A 525 6.06 14.58 1.31
CA GLU A 525 7.08 14.46 0.27
C GLU A 525 7.56 15.81 -0.30
N GLY A 526 6.70 16.82 -0.30
CA GLY A 526 6.81 18.02 -1.12
C GLY A 526 8.13 18.78 -0.95
N TYR A 527 8.53 19.05 0.30
CA TYR A 527 9.81 19.70 0.59
C TYR A 527 11.03 18.92 0.07
N ALA A 528 11.03 17.59 0.21
CA ALA A 528 12.14 16.74 -0.20
C ALA A 528 12.30 16.68 -1.73
N VAL A 529 11.18 16.57 -2.44
CA VAL A 529 11.18 16.66 -3.92
C VAL A 529 11.64 18.03 -4.38
N ALA A 530 11.19 19.10 -3.69
CA ALA A 530 11.61 20.45 -4.00
C ALA A 530 13.11 20.67 -3.79
N GLU A 531 13.68 20.07 -2.75
CA GLU A 531 15.12 20.08 -2.50
C GLU A 531 15.92 19.34 -3.57
N ALA A 532 15.44 18.19 -4.02
CA ALA A 532 16.02 17.46 -5.14
C ALA A 532 15.94 18.27 -6.46
N ALA A 533 14.79 18.88 -6.75
CA ALA A 533 14.58 19.74 -7.92
C ALA A 533 15.56 20.93 -7.92
N TRP A 534 15.67 21.63 -6.80
CA TRP A 534 16.61 22.75 -6.64
C TRP A 534 18.06 22.31 -6.85
N THR A 535 18.47 21.19 -6.25
CA THR A 535 19.82 20.64 -6.37
C THR A 535 20.14 20.21 -7.81
N GLY A 536 19.14 19.72 -8.53
CA GLY A 536 19.20 19.41 -9.95
C GLY A 536 19.10 20.62 -10.89
N ASN A 537 19.11 21.85 -10.37
CA ASN A 537 18.92 23.10 -11.13
C ASN A 537 17.59 23.18 -11.89
N ILE A 538 16.54 22.54 -11.38
CA ILE A 538 15.18 22.67 -11.92
C ILE A 538 14.52 23.89 -11.31
N THR A 539 14.18 24.87 -12.15
CA THR A 539 13.61 26.15 -11.72
C THR A 539 12.08 26.21 -11.83
N LYS A 540 11.47 25.37 -12.67
CA LYS A 540 10.01 25.24 -12.79
C LYS A 540 9.57 24.06 -11.91
N MET A 541 8.90 24.36 -10.80
CA MET A 541 8.32 23.34 -9.93
C MET A 541 6.90 23.74 -9.53
N ILE A 542 6.01 22.75 -9.44
CA ILE A 542 4.66 22.93 -8.90
C ILE A 542 4.26 21.79 -7.99
N PHE A 543 3.59 22.15 -6.91
CA PHE A 543 2.97 21.20 -5.99
C PHE A 543 1.47 21.42 -6.07
N VAL A 544 0.74 20.37 -6.45
CA VAL A 544 -0.72 20.37 -6.57
C VAL A 544 -1.25 19.15 -5.84
N LYS A 545 -1.79 19.31 -4.65
CA LYS A 545 -2.43 18.20 -3.94
C LYS A 545 -3.87 18.52 -3.58
N SER A 546 -4.71 17.49 -3.48
CA SER A 546 -6.09 17.64 -3.04
C SER A 546 -6.26 17.19 -1.59
N VAL A 547 -7.12 17.86 -0.84
CA VAL A 547 -7.38 17.54 0.56
C VAL A 547 -8.16 16.22 0.65
N SER A 548 -7.53 15.15 1.12
CA SER A 548 -8.22 13.85 1.27
C SER A 548 -8.76 13.61 2.67
N ASP A 549 -8.14 14.25 3.67
CA ASP A 549 -8.49 14.15 5.07
C ASP A 549 -8.06 15.43 5.82
N PHE A 550 -8.32 15.49 7.12
CA PHE A 550 -7.93 16.61 7.97
C PHE A 550 -6.95 16.16 9.05
N ALA A 551 -5.85 16.89 9.19
CA ALA A 551 -4.81 16.56 10.16
C ALA A 551 -5.31 16.79 11.59
N GLY A 552 -4.88 15.95 12.55
CA GLY A 552 -5.31 16.05 13.96
C GLY A 552 -6.75 15.61 14.23
N SER A 553 -7.51 15.25 13.19
CA SER A 553 -8.85 14.72 13.34
C SER A 553 -8.81 13.24 13.71
N LYS A 554 -9.45 12.87 14.85
CA LYS A 554 -9.75 11.46 15.17
C LYS A 554 -10.67 10.79 14.15
N ARG A 555 -11.31 11.61 13.31
CA ARG A 555 -12.32 11.23 12.33
C ARG A 555 -11.71 11.31 10.93
N ARG A 556 -11.60 10.16 10.26
CA ARG A 556 -11.15 10.11 8.87
C ARG A 556 -12.31 9.82 7.94
N ASP A 557 -12.44 10.66 6.92
CA ASP A 557 -13.35 10.47 5.82
C ASP A 557 -12.57 9.86 4.64
N GLY A 558 -12.48 8.53 4.63
CA GLY A 558 -11.66 7.81 3.66
C GLY A 558 -12.23 7.77 2.24
N HIS A 559 -13.51 8.12 2.02
CA HIS A 559 -14.12 7.99 0.68
C HIS A 559 -13.77 9.16 -0.24
N PHE A 560 -13.16 10.22 0.27
CA PHE A 560 -12.65 11.31 -0.56
C PHE A 560 -11.33 10.99 -1.27
N ARG A 561 -10.62 9.93 -0.87
CA ARG A 561 -9.28 9.63 -1.40
C ARG A 561 -9.24 9.52 -2.92
N GLU A 562 -10.13 8.70 -3.50
CA GLU A 562 -10.17 8.49 -4.96
C GLU A 562 -10.48 9.80 -5.70
N TYR A 563 -11.47 10.54 -5.21
CA TYR A 563 -11.82 11.86 -5.75
C TYR A 563 -10.64 12.85 -5.67
N ALA A 564 -9.94 12.90 -4.53
CA ALA A 564 -8.82 13.80 -4.31
C ALA A 564 -7.63 13.49 -5.24
N CYS A 565 -7.31 12.21 -5.44
CA CYS A 565 -6.33 11.78 -6.44
C CYS A 565 -6.72 12.27 -7.85
N SER A 566 -7.99 12.06 -8.24
CA SER A 566 -8.48 12.50 -9.55
C SER A 566 -8.45 14.03 -9.68
N ALA A 567 -8.91 14.77 -8.67
CA ALA A 567 -9.07 16.21 -8.74
C ALA A 567 -7.71 16.95 -8.84
N SER A 568 -6.70 16.49 -8.09
CA SER A 568 -5.34 17.05 -8.16
C SER A 568 -4.69 16.79 -9.53
N ALA A 569 -4.83 15.57 -10.06
CA ALA A 569 -4.37 15.22 -11.41
C ALA A 569 -5.06 16.07 -12.48
N THR A 570 -6.39 16.19 -12.44
CA THR A 570 -7.16 17.01 -13.39
C THR A 570 -6.71 18.45 -13.38
N PHE A 571 -6.54 19.06 -12.20
CA PHE A 571 -6.08 20.43 -12.10
C PHE A 571 -4.66 20.61 -12.65
N LEU A 572 -3.72 19.72 -12.28
CA LEU A 572 -2.33 19.81 -12.75
C LEU A 572 -2.26 19.74 -14.28
N ILE A 573 -2.94 18.77 -14.90
CA ILE A 573 -2.92 18.59 -16.35
C ILE A 573 -3.59 19.76 -17.06
N HIS A 574 -4.74 20.24 -16.57
CA HIS A 574 -5.35 21.45 -17.09
C HIS A 574 -4.37 22.63 -17.02
N PHE A 575 -3.75 22.86 -15.87
CA PHE A 575 -2.81 23.97 -15.69
C PHE A 575 -1.63 23.87 -16.65
N LEU A 576 -0.98 22.71 -16.76
CA LEU A 576 0.16 22.50 -17.65
C LEU A 576 -0.24 22.72 -19.12
N LYS A 577 -1.37 22.20 -19.58
CA LYS A 577 -1.82 22.37 -20.97
C LYS A 577 -2.00 23.82 -21.40
N HIS A 578 -2.40 24.70 -20.49
CA HIS A 578 -2.65 26.11 -20.77
C HIS A 578 -1.41 26.99 -20.54
N ASN A 579 -0.47 26.54 -19.70
CA ASN A 579 0.55 27.44 -19.14
C ASN A 579 1.98 26.97 -19.33
N PHE A 580 2.21 25.71 -19.66
CA PHE A 580 3.53 25.16 -19.87
C PHE A 580 4.02 25.46 -21.29
N SER A 581 5.29 25.79 -21.39
CA SER A 581 6.02 25.82 -22.65
C SER A 581 7.41 25.27 -22.38
N ALA A 582 7.90 24.46 -23.32
CA ALA A 582 9.16 23.76 -23.24
C ALA A 582 10.35 24.66 -23.64
N ASP A 583 10.10 25.89 -24.10
CA ASP A 583 11.12 26.91 -24.36
C ASP A 583 11.66 27.58 -23.07
#